data_AF-A0A419GG81-F1
#
_entry.id   AF-A0A419GG81-F1
#
_cell.length_a   1.000
_cell.length_b   1.000
_cell.length_c   1.000
_cell.angle_alpha   90.00
_cell.angle_beta   90.00
_cell.angle_gamma   90.00
#
_symmetry.space_group_name_H-M   'P 1'
#
loop_
_entity.id
_entity.type
_entity.pdbx_description
1 polymer ?
#
loop_
_entity_poly.entity_id
_entity_poly.type
_entity_poly.pdbx_seq_one_letter_code
_entity_poly.pdbx_strand_id
1 'polypeptide(L)'
;MFEDKNQLNQPLGTNTQSVNTQEILGQAKAKDIDVHVMPGKFLPQLPKKQVGDKQKISLMVILLVLFLVALIGGGIWFIMNQQNSILSANNSNEVAVNTNTNENVNANENTNTNTNENVNANENTNTNTNENVNANENTNTNINSNTNTSGAEVSALDNDSDGLTHEEEIVFGTGVDDEDTDNDGFSDGQEVANLYNPLVPRQALADSSLVSKYTNVNFDYSLLIPSSWLARELKTDGSQVAILPDSEVGDSILIETNTNTDRLSLEQWKNQLYPQVVFENYTLAGQPALLSQNGVLVLLVTNERVYTIRYRISDTESTYYPTIFEMMIKSFSLEKTPNTIIDGQ
;
A
#
# COMPACT_ATOMS: atom_id res chain seq x y z
N MET A 1 26.42 35.91 70.15
CA MET A 1 26.51 37.24 69.50
C MET A 1 25.37 37.28 68.50
N PHE A 2 24.19 37.75 68.91
CA PHE A 2 23.62 39.08 68.60
C PHE A 2 23.45 39.25 67.07
N GLU A 3 22.30 39.56 66.48
CA GLU A 3 20.96 39.91 66.98
C GLU A 3 20.01 39.92 65.77
N ASP A 4 18.73 39.72 66.04
CA ASP A 4 17.57 39.57 65.15
C ASP A 4 16.93 40.94 64.82
N LYS A 5 16.47 41.22 63.58
CA LYS A 5 15.37 42.18 63.25
C LYS A 5 14.75 41.98 61.84
N ASN A 6 13.62 41.28 61.82
CA ASN A 6 12.31 41.52 61.18
C ASN A 6 12.04 42.65 60.14
N GLN A 7 11.24 42.26 59.12
CA GLN A 7 10.11 42.94 58.40
C GLN A 7 10.42 44.11 57.44
N LEU A 8 9.78 44.32 56.27
CA LEU A 8 8.37 44.15 55.85
C LEU A 8 8.23 44.19 54.30
N ASN A 9 7.18 43.54 53.78
CA ASN A 9 6.64 43.58 52.39
C ASN A 9 6.45 44.99 51.77
N GLN A 10 6.67 45.13 50.45
CA GLN A 10 5.97 46.10 49.58
C GLN A 10 5.71 45.54 48.16
N PRO A 11 4.59 45.91 47.49
CA PRO A 11 4.10 45.23 46.28
C PRO A 11 4.43 45.91 44.94
N LEU A 12 4.13 45.17 43.85
CA LEU A 12 4.19 45.51 42.42
C LEU A 12 3.74 46.94 42.06
N GLY A 13 4.58 47.65 41.30
CA GLY A 13 4.24 48.92 40.64
C GLY A 13 3.86 48.71 39.17
N THR A 14 2.65 49.13 38.82
CA THR A 14 2.15 49.28 37.44
C THR A 14 2.60 50.62 36.86
N ASN A 15 3.03 50.58 35.60
CA ASN A 15 3.58 51.73 34.88
C ASN A 15 2.46 52.41 34.07
N THR A 16 2.08 53.63 34.46
CA THR A 16 1.29 54.55 33.63
C THR A 16 1.89 55.94 33.79
N GLN A 17 2.44 56.49 32.71
CA GLN A 17 2.82 57.90 32.64
C GLN A 17 1.84 58.65 31.75
N SER A 18 1.17 59.62 32.38
CA SER A 18 0.48 60.74 31.77
C SER A 18 1.44 61.93 31.71
N VAL A 19 1.45 62.66 30.59
CA VAL A 19 2.01 64.01 30.54
C VAL A 19 0.96 64.91 29.90
N ASN A 20 0.54 65.90 30.69
CA ASN A 20 -0.27 67.04 30.26
C ASN A 20 0.56 68.28 30.55
N THR A 21 0.70 69.17 29.56
CA THR A 21 1.31 70.50 29.74
C THR A 21 0.42 71.49 29.01
N GLN A 22 -0.20 72.39 29.77
CA GLN A 22 -0.94 73.53 29.26
C GLN A 22 -0.07 74.79 29.20
N GLU A 23 -0.62 75.78 28.48
CA GLU A 23 -0.19 77.18 28.28
C GLU A 23 0.82 77.36 27.14
N ILE A 24 0.56 78.21 26.12
CA ILE A 24 0.47 79.67 26.24
C ILE A 24 -0.17 80.30 24.97
N LEU A 25 -1.05 81.29 25.21
CA LEU A 25 -1.52 82.42 24.36
C LEU A 25 -2.09 82.22 22.93
N GLY A 26 -3.39 82.53 22.79
CA GLY A 26 -3.79 83.82 22.22
C GLY A 26 -3.89 84.00 20.69
N GLN A 27 -5.15 83.97 20.21
CA GLN A 27 -5.73 84.81 19.13
C GLN A 27 -5.27 84.62 17.67
N ALA A 28 -6.23 84.22 16.83
CA ALA A 28 -6.77 85.02 15.70
C ALA A 28 -6.97 84.21 14.40
N LYS A 29 -8.26 84.10 14.05
CA LYS A 29 -8.89 84.16 12.72
C LYS A 29 -8.48 83.16 11.63
N ALA A 30 -9.53 82.50 11.13
CA ALA A 30 -9.56 81.50 10.07
C ALA A 30 -8.86 81.93 8.78
N LYS A 31 -8.11 80.98 8.20
CA LYS A 31 -7.68 80.97 6.81
C LYS A 31 -8.20 79.68 6.20
N ASP A 32 -9.01 79.83 5.14
CA ASP A 32 -9.54 78.74 4.32
C ASP A 32 -8.42 77.78 3.93
N ILE A 33 -8.57 76.52 4.33
CA ILE A 33 -7.78 75.41 3.79
C ILE A 33 -8.67 74.75 2.74
N ASP A 34 -8.27 74.91 1.50
CA ASP A 34 -8.87 74.28 0.33
C ASP A 34 -8.58 72.77 0.41
N VAL A 35 -9.54 71.99 0.95
CA VAL A 35 -9.40 70.53 1.08
C VAL A 35 -9.78 69.90 -0.26
N HIS A 36 -8.76 69.51 -1.01
CA HIS A 36 -8.90 68.74 -2.23
C HIS A 36 -9.41 67.32 -1.89
N VAL A 37 -10.70 67.08 -2.09
CA VAL A 37 -11.30 65.73 -1.97
C VAL A 37 -11.25 65.00 -3.30
N MET A 38 -10.83 63.74 -3.25
CA MET A 38 -10.73 62.87 -4.43
C MET A 38 -12.10 62.71 -5.12
N PRO A 39 -12.15 62.68 -6.48
CA PRO A 39 -13.38 62.41 -7.20
C PRO A 39 -13.94 61.03 -6.85
N GLY A 40 -15.27 60.92 -6.75
CA GLY A 40 -16.02 59.77 -6.21
C GLY A 40 -15.90 58.43 -6.94
N LYS A 41 -14.87 58.22 -7.77
CA LYS A 41 -14.57 56.98 -8.47
C LYS A 41 -13.79 55.96 -7.59
N PHE A 42 -13.47 56.30 -6.35
CA PHE A 42 -12.61 55.49 -5.46
C PHE A 42 -13.23 55.16 -4.09
N LEU A 43 -14.56 55.17 -3.95
CA LEU A 43 -15.22 54.62 -2.75
C LEU A 43 -15.55 53.11 -2.96
N PRO A 44 -15.15 52.20 -2.05
CA PRO A 44 -15.57 50.81 -2.09
C PRO A 44 -17.08 50.69 -1.82
N GLN A 45 -17.77 49.90 -2.66
CA GLN A 45 -19.21 49.71 -2.58
C GLN A 45 -19.57 48.73 -1.45
N LEU A 46 -20.46 49.15 -0.54
CA LEU A 46 -21.07 48.27 0.46
C LEU A 46 -22.04 47.26 -0.21
N PRO A 47 -22.04 45.98 0.18
CA PRO A 47 -22.96 45.00 -0.38
C PRO A 47 -24.40 45.30 0.05
N LYS A 48 -25.29 45.44 -0.94
CA LYS A 48 -26.75 45.58 -0.71
C LYS A 48 -27.33 44.24 -0.28
N LYS A 49 -27.96 44.22 0.89
CA LYS A 49 -28.83 43.14 1.38
C LYS A 49 -30.07 43.03 0.47
N GLN A 50 -30.09 42.02 -0.39
CA GLN A 50 -31.25 41.64 -1.21
C GLN A 50 -32.16 40.73 -0.37
N VAL A 51 -33.32 41.26 0.01
CA VAL A 51 -34.41 40.48 0.59
C VAL A 51 -35.27 39.94 -0.56
N GLY A 52 -35.26 38.62 -0.72
CA GLY A 52 -36.28 37.75 -1.30
C GLY A 52 -37.05 38.23 -2.53
N ASP A 53 -36.66 37.72 -3.70
CA ASP A 53 -37.61 37.46 -4.78
C ASP A 53 -37.63 35.94 -5.04
N LYS A 54 -38.80 35.32 -4.87
CA LYS A 54 -38.97 33.88 -5.13
C LYS A 54 -38.63 33.63 -6.60
N GLN A 55 -37.51 32.95 -6.86
CA GLN A 55 -37.09 32.58 -8.20
C GLN A 55 -38.21 31.77 -8.87
N LYS A 56 -38.92 32.38 -9.81
CA LYS A 56 -39.77 31.64 -10.75
C LYS A 56 -38.82 30.80 -11.58
N ILE A 57 -38.70 29.51 -11.25
CA ILE A 57 -37.94 28.56 -12.07
C ILE A 57 -38.60 28.58 -13.44
N SER A 58 -37.89 29.09 -14.44
CA SER A 58 -38.38 29.14 -15.82
C SER A 58 -38.69 27.72 -16.28
N LEU A 59 -39.80 27.52 -16.99
CA LEU A 59 -40.21 26.23 -17.58
C LEU A 59 -39.05 25.55 -18.34
N MET A 60 -38.15 26.36 -18.90
CA MET A 60 -36.94 25.92 -19.59
C MET A 60 -35.94 25.19 -18.68
N VAL A 61 -35.77 25.62 -17.43
CA VAL A 61 -34.86 24.97 -16.46
C VAL A 61 -35.44 23.62 -16.02
N ILE A 62 -36.76 23.55 -15.83
CA ILE A 62 -37.45 22.29 -15.50
C ILE A 62 -37.34 21.30 -16.67
N LEU A 63 -37.51 21.77 -17.90
CA LEU A 63 -37.34 20.94 -19.11
C LEU A 63 -35.90 20.46 -19.28
N LEU A 64 -34.90 21.28 -18.95
CA LEU A 64 -33.49 20.91 -19.04
C LEU A 64 -33.13 19.84 -18.00
N VAL A 65 -33.62 19.97 -16.76
CA VAL A 65 -33.43 18.94 -15.72
C VAL A 65 -34.15 17.64 -16.09
N LEU A 66 -35.38 17.70 -16.62
CA LEU A 66 -36.10 16.51 -17.09
C LEU A 66 -35.39 15.82 -18.26
N PHE A 67 -34.80 16.58 -19.18
CA PHE A 67 -34.01 16.03 -20.28
C PHE A 67 -32.74 15.33 -19.76
N LEU A 68 -32.06 15.91 -18.77
CA LEU A 68 -30.85 15.34 -18.17
C LEU A 68 -31.17 14.05 -17.40
N VAL A 69 -32.31 14.00 -16.70
CA VAL A 69 -32.80 12.78 -16.04
C VAL A 69 -33.20 11.70 -17.07
N ALA A 70 -33.81 12.08 -18.19
CA ALA A 70 -34.14 11.15 -19.26
C ALA A 70 -32.90 10.57 -19.96
N LEU A 71 -31.83 11.36 -20.12
CA LEU A 71 -30.55 10.87 -20.66
C LEU A 71 -29.86 9.90 -19.71
N ILE A 72 -29.86 10.17 -18.41
CA ILE A 72 -29.28 9.27 -17.40
C ILE A 72 -30.11 7.98 -17.31
N GLY A 73 -31.44 8.09 -17.26
CA GLY A 73 -32.33 6.92 -17.26
C GLY A 73 -32.24 6.08 -18.53
N GLY A 74 -32.12 6.74 -19.69
CA GLY A 74 -31.92 6.07 -20.98
C GLY A 74 -30.56 5.37 -21.08
N GLY A 75 -29.50 5.96 -20.52
CA GLY A 75 -28.18 5.35 -20.45
C GLY A 75 -28.16 4.09 -19.58
N ILE A 76 -28.79 4.14 -18.39
CA ILE A 76 -28.90 2.98 -17.50
C ILE A 76 -29.75 1.87 -18.14
N TRP A 77 -30.86 2.22 -18.81
CA TRP A 77 -31.69 1.25 -19.54
C TRP A 77 -30.96 0.61 -20.73
N PHE A 78 -30.16 1.38 -21.47
CA PHE A 78 -29.37 0.87 -22.60
C PHE A 78 -28.28 -0.10 -22.14
N ILE A 79 -27.59 0.19 -21.03
CA ILE A 79 -26.58 -0.69 -20.44
C ILE A 79 -27.22 -1.99 -19.93
N MET A 80 -28.38 -1.91 -19.25
CA MET A 80 -29.11 -3.11 -18.81
C MET A 80 -29.68 -3.94 -19.97
N ASN A 81 -30.11 -3.31 -21.07
CA ASN A 81 -30.62 -4.02 -22.25
C ASN A 81 -29.52 -4.67 -23.10
N GLN A 82 -28.27 -4.23 -22.99
CA GLN A 82 -27.11 -4.85 -23.66
C GLN A 82 -26.71 -6.19 -23.01
N GLN A 83 -26.89 -6.34 -21.69
CA GLN A 83 -26.60 -7.60 -20.98
C GLN A 83 -27.61 -8.73 -21.25
N ASN A 84 -28.86 -8.42 -21.58
CA ASN A 84 -29.87 -9.44 -21.90
C ASN A 84 -29.72 -10.07 -23.30
N SER A 85 -28.79 -9.58 -24.13
CA SER A 85 -28.57 -10.09 -25.49
C SER A 85 -27.48 -11.16 -25.59
N ILE A 86 -26.78 -11.50 -24.49
CA ILE A 86 -25.72 -12.54 -24.47
C ILE A 86 -26.23 -13.87 -23.85
N LEU A 87 -27.56 -14.11 -23.87
CA LEU A 87 -28.16 -15.39 -23.44
C LEU A 87 -29.00 -16.06 -24.53
N SER A 88 -28.83 -15.67 -25.80
CA SER A 88 -29.49 -16.35 -26.93
C SER A 88 -28.75 -16.17 -28.25
N ALA A 89 -27.52 -16.65 -28.34
CA ALA A 89 -26.90 -17.07 -29.60
C ALA A 89 -25.64 -17.89 -29.29
N ASN A 90 -25.73 -19.20 -29.50
CA ASN A 90 -24.70 -20.11 -30.02
C ASN A 90 -24.96 -21.55 -29.54
N ASN A 91 -26.13 -22.08 -29.94
CA ASN A 91 -26.25 -23.48 -30.25
C ASN A 91 -26.24 -23.59 -31.79
N SER A 92 -25.05 -23.70 -32.35
CA SER A 92 -24.83 -24.12 -33.74
C SER A 92 -23.42 -24.67 -33.83
N ASN A 93 -23.37 -25.99 -33.89
CA ASN A 93 -22.19 -26.80 -34.10
C ASN A 93 -21.72 -26.57 -35.54
N GLU A 94 -20.79 -25.62 -35.77
CA GLU A 94 -20.06 -25.53 -37.03
C GLU A 94 -18.62 -25.99 -36.81
N VAL A 95 -18.28 -27.09 -37.50
CA VAL A 95 -16.97 -27.71 -37.51
C VAL A 95 -16.01 -26.80 -38.26
N ALA A 96 -15.25 -25.98 -37.53
CA ALA A 96 -14.07 -25.34 -38.07
C ALA A 96 -12.90 -26.33 -38.00
N VAL A 97 -12.61 -27.00 -39.12
CA VAL A 97 -11.38 -27.77 -39.31
C VAL A 97 -10.21 -26.78 -39.30
N ASN A 98 -9.51 -26.69 -38.16
CA ASN A 98 -8.20 -26.05 -38.12
C ASN A 98 -7.12 -27.11 -38.33
N THR A 99 -6.66 -27.27 -39.58
CA THR A 99 -5.45 -28.02 -39.89
C THR A 99 -4.23 -27.18 -39.53
N ASN A 100 -3.71 -27.36 -38.32
CA ASN A 100 -2.34 -26.99 -38.00
C ASN A 100 -1.44 -28.19 -38.26
N THR A 101 -0.70 -28.13 -39.36
CA THR A 101 0.41 -29.04 -39.66
C THR A 101 1.61 -28.56 -38.84
N ASN A 102 1.96 -29.28 -37.78
CA ASN A 102 3.22 -29.06 -37.07
C ASN A 102 4.18 -30.21 -37.44
N GLU A 103 5.12 -29.95 -38.34
CA GLU A 103 6.27 -30.82 -38.57
C GLU A 103 7.19 -30.73 -37.34
N ASN A 104 7.10 -31.71 -36.43
CA ASN A 104 8.12 -31.90 -35.41
C ASN A 104 9.08 -32.99 -35.88
N VAL A 105 10.16 -32.59 -36.55
CA VAL A 105 11.33 -33.45 -36.78
C VAL A 105 12.13 -33.44 -35.48
N ASN A 106 11.90 -34.43 -34.62
CA ASN A 106 12.78 -34.69 -33.49
C ASN A 106 13.55 -36.00 -33.75
N ALA A 107 14.73 -35.85 -34.32
CA ALA A 107 15.70 -36.93 -34.48
C ALA A 107 16.37 -37.19 -33.13
N ASN A 108 15.91 -38.19 -32.40
CA ASN A 108 16.63 -38.71 -31.25
C ASN A 108 17.31 -40.03 -31.65
N GLU A 109 18.56 -39.94 -32.13
CA GLU A 109 19.44 -41.10 -32.21
C GLU A 109 19.87 -41.50 -30.80
N ASN A 110 19.32 -42.61 -30.30
CA ASN A 110 19.89 -43.28 -29.13
C ASN A 110 20.51 -44.61 -29.57
N THR A 111 21.82 -44.61 -29.78
CA THR A 111 22.61 -45.81 -30.08
C THR A 111 22.87 -46.54 -28.77
N ASN A 112 22.17 -47.64 -28.51
CA ASN A 112 22.52 -48.53 -27.41
C ASN A 112 22.95 -49.89 -27.97
N THR A 113 24.26 -50.11 -28.01
CA THR A 113 24.88 -51.38 -28.40
C THR A 113 24.79 -52.35 -27.23
N ASN A 114 24.09 -53.46 -27.40
CA ASN A 114 24.12 -54.56 -26.44
C ASN A 114 24.48 -55.86 -27.16
N THR A 115 25.71 -56.32 -26.97
CA THR A 115 26.20 -57.61 -27.46
C THR A 115 25.94 -58.65 -26.38
N ASN A 116 25.14 -59.67 -26.66
CA ASN A 116 25.07 -60.85 -25.80
C ASN A 116 25.14 -62.12 -26.65
N GLU A 117 26.32 -62.71 -26.72
CA GLU A 117 26.54 -64.09 -27.19
C GLU A 117 25.97 -65.05 -26.15
N ASN A 118 25.11 -65.98 -26.57
CA ASN A 118 24.73 -67.11 -25.74
C ASN A 118 25.06 -68.43 -26.47
N VAL A 119 26.18 -69.04 -26.05
CA VAL A 119 26.46 -70.45 -26.25
C VAL A 119 26.19 -71.13 -24.92
N ASN A 120 25.20 -72.03 -24.83
CA ASN A 120 25.35 -73.13 -23.89
C ASN A 120 24.56 -74.39 -24.28
N ALA A 121 25.26 -75.51 -24.10
CA ALA A 121 24.78 -76.86 -24.27
C ALA A 121 24.49 -77.50 -22.89
N ASN A 122 23.31 -78.11 -22.83
CA ASN A 122 22.86 -79.27 -22.07
C ASN A 122 22.89 -79.38 -20.52
N GLU A 123 21.72 -79.85 -20.06
CA GLU A 123 21.39 -80.76 -18.94
C GLU A 123 21.82 -80.43 -17.49
N ASN A 124 20.86 -79.92 -16.71
CA ASN A 124 20.48 -80.56 -15.45
C ASN A 124 19.07 -80.16 -15.00
N THR A 125 18.22 -81.14 -14.70
CA THR A 125 16.89 -80.98 -14.10
C THR A 125 17.00 -80.64 -12.63
N ASN A 126 16.67 -79.40 -12.27
CA ASN A 126 16.30 -79.06 -10.90
C ASN A 126 15.26 -77.95 -10.93
N THR A 127 14.03 -78.27 -10.53
CA THR A 127 12.93 -77.32 -10.43
C THR A 127 13.17 -76.45 -9.21
N ASN A 128 13.66 -75.23 -9.43
CA ASN A 128 13.62 -74.17 -8.43
C ASN A 128 13.11 -72.90 -9.12
N THR A 129 11.87 -72.54 -8.78
CA THR A 129 11.19 -71.34 -9.27
C THR A 129 11.91 -70.13 -8.68
N ASN A 130 12.74 -69.47 -9.48
CA ASN A 130 13.29 -68.16 -9.16
C ASN A 130 12.59 -67.13 -10.06
N GLU A 131 11.52 -66.52 -9.56
CA GLU A 131 10.92 -65.33 -10.16
C GLU A 131 11.92 -64.17 -10.02
N ASN A 132 12.70 -63.94 -11.07
CA ASN A 132 13.45 -62.70 -11.19
C ASN A 132 12.50 -61.62 -11.75
N VAL A 133 11.85 -60.88 -10.85
CA VAL A 133 11.09 -59.67 -11.19
C VAL A 133 12.10 -58.59 -11.55
N ASN A 134 12.34 -58.41 -12.85
CA ASN A 134 13.07 -57.24 -13.33
C ASN A 134 12.11 -56.03 -13.31
N ALA A 135 11.99 -55.39 -12.14
CA ALA A 135 11.28 -54.12 -11.99
C ALA A 135 12.15 -53.00 -12.57
N ASN A 136 12.02 -52.77 -13.87
CA ASN A 136 12.42 -51.50 -14.47
C ASN A 136 11.16 -50.68 -14.76
N GLU A 137 10.56 -50.13 -13.71
CA GLU A 137 9.57 -49.07 -13.86
C GLU A 137 10.31 -47.76 -14.13
N ASN A 138 10.55 -47.48 -15.41
CA ASN A 138 10.83 -46.12 -15.85
C ASN A 138 9.50 -45.36 -15.93
N THR A 139 9.05 -44.84 -14.80
CA THR A 139 7.93 -43.87 -14.74
C THR A 139 8.47 -42.46 -14.98
N ASN A 140 8.94 -42.19 -16.19
CA ASN A 140 9.06 -40.81 -16.64
C ASN A 140 7.65 -40.30 -16.99
N THR A 141 6.91 -39.93 -15.95
CA THR A 141 5.66 -39.19 -16.08
C THR A 141 6.05 -37.77 -16.49
N ASN A 142 6.27 -37.57 -17.79
CA ASN A 142 6.26 -36.23 -18.36
C ASN A 142 4.82 -35.72 -18.30
N ILE A 143 4.44 -35.21 -17.13
CA ILE A 143 3.24 -34.43 -16.94
C ILE A 143 3.55 -33.08 -17.59
N ASN A 144 3.32 -32.98 -18.89
CA ASN A 144 2.95 -31.71 -19.49
C ASN A 144 1.59 -31.35 -18.90
N SER A 145 1.62 -30.77 -17.70
CA SER A 145 0.51 -30.02 -17.15
C SER A 145 0.46 -28.75 -17.97
N ASN A 146 -0.28 -28.79 -19.08
CA ASN A 146 -0.83 -27.58 -19.65
C ASN A 146 -1.93 -27.10 -18.71
N THR A 147 -1.52 -26.57 -17.56
CA THR A 147 -2.39 -25.79 -16.72
C THR A 147 -2.60 -24.49 -17.46
N ASN A 148 -3.80 -24.28 -17.97
CA ASN A 148 -4.33 -22.92 -18.07
C ASN A 148 -4.42 -22.39 -16.63
N THR A 149 -3.28 -22.02 -16.06
CA THR A 149 -3.19 -21.23 -14.85
C THR A 149 -3.90 -19.93 -15.17
N SER A 150 -4.95 -19.63 -14.41
CA SER A 150 -5.56 -18.30 -14.44
C SER A 150 -4.45 -17.27 -14.24
N GLY A 151 -4.52 -16.11 -14.91
CA GLY A 151 -3.49 -15.07 -14.75
C GLY A 151 -3.21 -14.71 -13.29
N ALA A 152 -4.23 -14.83 -12.44
CA ALA A 152 -4.12 -14.68 -10.98
C ALA A 152 -3.21 -15.73 -10.31
N GLU A 153 -3.25 -17.00 -10.71
CA GLU A 153 -2.39 -18.05 -10.14
C GLU A 153 -0.92 -17.87 -10.57
N VAL A 154 -0.69 -17.40 -11.80
CA VAL A 154 0.66 -17.08 -12.27
C VAL A 154 1.26 -15.90 -11.50
N SER A 155 0.43 -14.92 -11.15
CA SER A 155 0.88 -13.67 -10.52
C SER A 155 1.42 -13.87 -9.09
N ALA A 156 0.96 -14.92 -8.39
CA ALA A 156 1.42 -15.26 -7.03
C ALA A 156 2.51 -16.33 -7.01
N LEU A 157 3.00 -16.79 -8.16
CA LEU A 157 4.02 -17.81 -8.26
C LEU A 157 5.42 -17.20 -8.04
N ASP A 158 6.28 -17.97 -7.39
CA ASP A 158 7.71 -17.71 -7.19
C ASP A 158 8.45 -18.86 -7.91
N ASN A 159 8.98 -18.57 -9.10
CA ASN A 159 9.39 -19.58 -10.08
C ASN A 159 10.77 -20.16 -9.78
N ASP A 160 11.69 -19.30 -9.38
CA ASP A 160 13.07 -19.63 -9.00
C ASP A 160 13.22 -19.85 -7.49
N SER A 161 12.16 -19.63 -6.70
CA SER A 161 12.10 -19.86 -5.25
C SER A 161 13.03 -18.95 -4.45
N ASP A 162 13.22 -17.73 -4.95
CA ASP A 162 14.11 -16.73 -4.38
C ASP A 162 13.45 -15.89 -3.27
N GLY A 163 12.11 -15.98 -3.18
CA GLY A 163 11.26 -15.29 -2.22
C GLY A 163 10.45 -14.11 -2.79
N LEU A 164 10.53 -13.80 -4.08
CA LEU A 164 9.65 -12.85 -4.75
C LEU A 164 8.59 -13.57 -5.58
N THR A 165 7.35 -13.09 -5.51
CA THR A 165 6.35 -13.51 -6.51
C THR A 165 6.62 -12.80 -7.84
N HIS A 166 6.12 -13.35 -8.95
CA HIS A 166 6.16 -12.67 -10.26
C HIS A 166 5.65 -11.22 -10.21
N GLU A 167 4.62 -10.93 -9.42
CA GLU A 167 4.12 -9.56 -9.24
C GLU A 167 5.12 -8.65 -8.51
N GLU A 168 5.86 -9.18 -7.54
CA GLU A 168 6.92 -8.44 -6.86
C GLU A 168 8.13 -8.22 -7.77
N GLU A 169 8.47 -9.21 -8.59
CA GLU A 169 9.54 -9.08 -9.56
C GLU A 169 9.23 -8.04 -10.64
N ILE A 170 7.98 -7.96 -11.09
CA ILE A 170 7.52 -6.87 -11.97
C ILE A 170 7.69 -5.51 -11.28
N VAL A 171 7.42 -5.43 -9.97
CA VAL A 171 7.55 -4.18 -9.21
C VAL A 171 9.01 -3.74 -9.08
N PHE A 172 9.96 -4.65 -8.87
CA PHE A 172 11.38 -4.32 -8.73
C PHE A 172 12.19 -4.38 -10.03
N GLY A 173 11.65 -5.01 -11.08
CA GLY A 173 12.33 -5.22 -12.36
C GLY A 173 13.36 -6.35 -12.35
N THR A 174 13.19 -7.35 -11.48
CA THR A 174 14.02 -8.55 -11.38
C THR A 174 13.55 -9.63 -12.37
N GLY A 175 14.30 -10.72 -12.49
CA GLY A 175 14.05 -11.76 -13.48
C GLY A 175 13.28 -12.95 -12.93
N VAL A 176 12.08 -13.22 -13.48
CA VAL A 176 11.17 -14.31 -13.05
C VAL A 176 11.71 -15.74 -13.02
N ASP A 177 12.91 -15.98 -13.53
CA ASP A 177 13.56 -17.28 -13.54
C ASP A 177 15.05 -17.14 -13.14
N ASP A 178 15.42 -16.04 -12.46
CA ASP A 178 16.79 -15.64 -12.12
C ASP A 178 16.88 -15.18 -10.66
N GLU A 179 17.30 -16.10 -9.78
CA GLU A 179 17.26 -15.91 -8.31
C GLU A 179 18.10 -14.72 -7.79
N ASP A 180 19.06 -14.23 -8.58
CA ASP A 180 20.05 -13.21 -8.23
C ASP A 180 20.33 -12.34 -9.47
N THR A 181 19.41 -11.39 -9.73
CA THR A 181 19.39 -10.61 -10.98
C THR A 181 20.69 -9.81 -11.18
N ASP A 182 21.31 -9.30 -10.11
CA ASP A 182 22.54 -8.51 -10.18
C ASP A 182 23.84 -9.32 -10.04
N ASN A 183 23.71 -10.62 -9.77
CA ASN A 183 24.76 -11.62 -9.66
C ASN A 183 25.80 -11.31 -8.57
N ASP A 184 25.37 -10.77 -7.42
CA ASP A 184 26.25 -10.43 -6.30
C ASP A 184 26.33 -11.49 -5.18
N GLY A 185 25.53 -12.54 -5.30
CA GLY A 185 25.47 -13.70 -4.42
C GLY A 185 24.41 -13.63 -3.32
N PHE A 186 23.48 -12.68 -3.40
CA PHE A 186 22.27 -12.62 -2.58
C PHE A 186 21.04 -12.74 -3.48
N SER A 187 19.99 -13.46 -3.04
CA SER A 187 18.79 -13.54 -3.86
C SER A 187 17.99 -12.24 -3.86
N ASP A 188 17.28 -11.95 -4.93
CA ASP A 188 16.52 -10.70 -5.06
C ASP A 188 15.49 -10.55 -3.91
N GLY A 189 14.80 -11.63 -3.57
CA GLY A 189 13.89 -11.72 -2.44
C GLY A 189 14.56 -11.46 -1.09
N GLN A 190 15.76 -11.99 -0.88
CA GLN A 190 16.53 -11.71 0.34
C GLN A 190 16.92 -10.22 0.40
N GLU A 191 17.32 -9.62 -0.71
CA GLU A 191 17.72 -8.23 -0.77
C GLU A 191 16.56 -7.29 -0.49
N VAL A 192 15.43 -7.46 -1.18
CA VAL A 192 14.22 -6.66 -0.97
C VAL A 192 13.75 -6.77 0.49
N ALA A 193 13.66 -8.00 1.01
CA ALA A 193 13.26 -8.24 2.39
C ALA A 193 14.22 -7.58 3.40
N ASN A 194 15.50 -7.38 3.06
CA ASN A 194 16.50 -6.78 3.94
C ASN A 194 16.88 -5.34 3.57
N LEU A 195 16.05 -4.67 2.77
CA LEU A 195 16.21 -3.26 2.37
C LEU A 195 17.47 -2.99 1.53
N TYR A 196 17.88 -3.94 0.70
CA TYR A 196 18.92 -3.81 -0.32
C TYR A 196 18.28 -3.76 -1.73
N ASN A 197 19.05 -3.26 -2.70
CA ASN A 197 18.61 -3.12 -4.08
C ASN A 197 18.94 -4.40 -4.88
N PRO A 198 17.94 -5.13 -5.41
CA PRO A 198 18.16 -6.38 -6.16
C PRO A 198 18.77 -6.21 -7.55
N LEU A 199 18.99 -4.96 -7.99
CA LEU A 199 19.55 -4.65 -9.31
C LEU A 199 20.95 -4.03 -9.26
N VAL A 200 21.43 -3.71 -8.06
CA VAL A 200 22.69 -2.98 -7.88
C VAL A 200 23.42 -3.47 -6.62
N PRO A 201 24.60 -4.10 -6.78
CA PRO A 201 25.27 -4.76 -5.67
C PRO A 201 25.61 -3.79 -4.55
N ARG A 202 25.33 -4.18 -3.31
CA ARG A 202 25.66 -3.41 -2.08
C ARG A 202 25.03 -2.02 -2.02
N GLN A 203 23.92 -1.76 -2.73
CA GLN A 203 23.17 -0.52 -2.60
C GLN A 203 21.99 -0.70 -1.63
N ALA A 204 21.79 0.27 -0.74
CA ALA A 204 20.59 0.28 0.10
C ALA A 204 19.36 0.61 -0.76
N LEU A 205 18.24 -0.09 -0.53
CA LEU A 205 17.00 0.11 -1.28
C LEU A 205 16.53 1.56 -1.19
N ALA A 206 16.68 2.21 -0.03
CA ALA A 206 16.33 3.61 0.20
C ALA A 206 17.11 4.62 -0.66
N ASP A 207 18.29 4.24 -1.18
CA ASP A 207 19.13 5.06 -2.06
C ASP A 207 18.86 4.78 -3.54
N SER A 208 17.96 3.85 -3.85
CA SER A 208 17.55 3.49 -5.22
C SER A 208 16.33 4.32 -5.68
N SER A 209 15.98 4.20 -6.96
CA SER A 209 14.71 4.72 -7.49
C SER A 209 13.53 3.75 -7.33
N LEU A 210 13.78 2.52 -6.86
CA LEU A 210 12.76 1.46 -6.78
C LEU A 210 11.72 1.73 -5.70
N VAL A 211 12.09 2.47 -4.66
CA VAL A 211 11.20 2.83 -3.56
C VAL A 211 11.18 4.33 -3.29
N SER A 212 10.13 4.78 -2.62
CA SER A 212 9.93 6.14 -2.15
C SER A 212 9.56 6.13 -0.67
N LYS A 213 10.07 7.11 0.09
CA LYS A 213 9.70 7.27 1.51
C LYS A 213 8.33 7.93 1.62
N TYR A 214 7.35 7.19 2.13
CA TYR A 214 6.08 7.75 2.57
C TYR A 214 6.22 8.27 4.01
N THR A 215 5.67 9.45 4.30
CA THR A 215 5.68 10.05 5.65
C THR A 215 4.30 10.58 6.00
N ASN A 216 3.79 10.14 7.14
CA ASN A 216 2.58 10.68 7.73
C ASN A 216 2.95 11.60 8.89
N VAL A 217 2.93 12.91 8.65
CA VAL A 217 3.34 13.91 9.64
C VAL A 217 2.33 14.06 10.78
N ASN A 218 1.05 13.75 10.56
CA ASN A 218 0.02 13.83 11.59
C ASN A 218 0.16 12.70 12.61
N PHE A 219 0.69 11.57 12.16
CA PHE A 219 0.83 10.35 12.94
C PHE A 219 2.28 9.90 13.15
N ASP A 220 3.25 10.78 12.87
CA ASP A 220 4.66 10.63 13.26
C ASP A 220 5.27 9.27 12.85
N TYR A 221 4.97 8.84 11.62
CA TYR A 221 5.57 7.62 11.07
C TYR A 221 6.00 7.80 9.62
N SER A 222 6.93 6.95 9.21
CA SER A 222 7.34 6.80 7.84
C SER A 222 7.64 5.34 7.50
N LEU A 223 7.69 5.03 6.21
CA LEU A 223 8.10 3.73 5.68
C LEU A 223 8.50 3.89 4.21
N LEU A 224 9.20 2.91 3.67
CA LEU A 224 9.44 2.78 2.23
C LEU A 224 8.24 2.08 1.58
N ILE A 225 7.85 2.57 0.40
CA ILE A 225 6.87 1.92 -0.49
C ILE A 225 7.48 1.86 -1.89
N PRO A 226 7.10 0.88 -2.75
CA PRO A 226 7.53 0.89 -4.14
C PRO A 226 7.19 2.22 -4.83
N SER A 227 8.10 2.73 -5.65
CA SER A 227 7.95 4.05 -6.29
C SER A 227 6.80 4.13 -7.29
N SER A 228 6.36 2.98 -7.82
CA SER A 228 5.17 2.87 -8.68
C SER A 228 3.85 2.91 -7.89
N TRP A 229 3.89 2.65 -6.58
CA TRP A 229 2.69 2.52 -5.76
C TRP A 229 2.18 3.87 -5.23
N LEU A 230 0.87 3.95 -5.01
CA LEU A 230 0.20 5.16 -4.54
C LEU A 230 -0.20 5.04 -3.07
N ALA A 231 0.25 5.96 -2.23
CA ALA A 231 -0.32 6.17 -0.90
C ALA A 231 -1.54 7.11 -0.96
N ARG A 232 -2.70 6.64 -0.48
CA ARG A 232 -3.96 7.39 -0.46
C ARG A 232 -4.53 7.48 0.95
N GLU A 233 -4.72 8.69 1.44
CA GLU A 233 -5.49 8.94 2.66
C GLU A 233 -6.98 8.61 2.42
N LEU A 234 -7.52 7.69 3.21
CA LEU A 234 -8.94 7.32 3.18
C LEU A 234 -9.78 8.20 4.13
N LYS A 235 -9.13 8.81 5.12
CA LYS A 235 -9.72 9.77 6.05
C LYS A 235 -8.97 11.09 5.97
N THR A 236 -9.70 12.20 6.09
CA THR A 236 -9.16 13.56 5.97
C THR A 236 -8.14 13.94 7.04
N ASP A 237 -8.06 13.19 8.14
CA ASP A 237 -7.08 13.39 9.19
C ASP A 237 -5.78 12.61 8.95
N GLY A 238 -5.74 11.72 7.95
CA GLY A 238 -4.62 10.83 7.67
C GLY A 238 -4.54 9.62 8.60
N SER A 239 -5.57 9.34 9.42
CA SER A 239 -5.59 8.21 10.36
C SER A 239 -5.76 6.86 9.68
N GLN A 240 -6.14 6.88 8.40
CA GLN A 240 -6.30 5.69 7.59
C GLN A 240 -5.71 5.96 6.21
N VAL A 241 -4.73 5.16 5.82
CA VAL A 241 -3.98 5.31 4.58
C VAL A 241 -3.96 3.95 3.88
N ALA A 242 -4.35 3.91 2.61
CA ALA A 242 -4.18 2.74 1.76
C ALA A 242 -2.97 2.94 0.86
N ILE A 243 -2.05 1.99 0.86
CA ILE A 243 -0.99 1.86 -0.12
C ILE A 243 -1.51 0.92 -1.21
N LEU A 244 -1.53 1.43 -2.45
CA LEU A 244 -2.18 0.83 -3.59
C LEU A 244 -1.12 0.45 -4.62
N PRO A 245 -0.96 -0.84 -4.93
CA PRO A 245 -0.16 -1.32 -6.06
C PRO A 245 -0.66 -0.75 -7.38
N ASP A 246 0.26 -0.58 -8.34
CA ASP A 246 -0.08 -0.30 -9.74
C ASP A 246 -0.29 -1.63 -10.49
N SER A 247 -1.30 -2.40 -10.03
CA SER A 247 -1.64 -3.71 -10.58
C SER A 247 -3.15 -3.97 -10.49
N GLU A 248 -3.65 -4.87 -11.34
CA GLU A 248 -5.06 -5.26 -11.39
C GLU A 248 -5.42 -6.35 -10.37
N VAL A 249 -4.44 -6.91 -9.64
CA VAL A 249 -4.68 -7.96 -8.62
C VAL A 249 -5.50 -7.47 -7.42
N GLY A 250 -5.58 -6.16 -7.20
CA GLY A 250 -6.47 -5.53 -6.22
C GLY A 250 -6.05 -5.61 -4.75
N ASP A 251 -4.94 -6.30 -4.44
CA ASP A 251 -4.36 -6.31 -3.10
C ASP A 251 -3.93 -4.91 -2.67
N SER A 252 -3.94 -4.63 -1.36
CA SER A 252 -3.50 -3.34 -0.84
C SER A 252 -2.99 -3.45 0.58
N ILE A 253 -2.19 -2.46 1.02
CA ILE A 253 -1.76 -2.38 2.41
C ILE A 253 -2.52 -1.24 3.08
N LEU A 254 -3.21 -1.54 4.18
CA LEU A 254 -3.94 -0.56 4.97
C LEU A 254 -3.17 -0.25 6.25
N ILE A 255 -2.86 1.04 6.45
CA ILE A 255 -2.29 1.57 7.68
C ILE A 255 -3.38 2.33 8.42
N GLU A 256 -3.66 1.93 9.65
CA GLU A 256 -4.62 2.59 10.54
C GLU A 256 -3.89 3.07 11.79
N THR A 257 -4.12 4.32 12.17
CA THR A 257 -3.58 4.90 13.40
C THR A 257 -4.71 5.41 14.27
N ASN A 258 -4.71 5.00 15.54
CA ASN A 258 -5.67 5.45 16.54
C ASN A 258 -4.95 6.06 17.74
N THR A 259 -5.63 6.93 18.49
CA THR A 259 -5.12 7.44 19.76
C THR A 259 -5.26 6.41 20.87
N ASN A 260 -4.26 6.28 21.74
CA ASN A 260 -4.29 5.43 22.93
C ASN A 260 -4.63 6.26 24.19
N THR A 261 -5.82 6.86 24.23
CA THR A 261 -6.22 7.79 25.30
C THR A 261 -6.20 7.14 26.69
N ASP A 262 -6.57 5.87 26.76
CA ASP A 262 -6.65 5.11 28.02
C ASP A 262 -5.32 4.44 28.38
N ARG A 263 -4.27 4.64 27.57
CA ARG A 263 -2.93 4.07 27.75
C ARG A 263 -2.94 2.56 27.97
N LEU A 264 -3.81 1.86 27.23
CA LEU A 264 -3.91 0.41 27.30
C LEU A 264 -2.62 -0.21 26.77
N SER A 265 -2.26 -1.37 27.31
CA SER A 265 -1.12 -2.15 26.88
C SER A 265 -1.36 -2.80 25.51
N LEU A 266 -0.28 -3.27 24.88
CA LEU A 266 -0.31 -4.02 23.63
C LEU A 266 -1.25 -5.23 23.70
N GLU A 267 -1.20 -5.99 24.79
CA GLU A 267 -2.07 -7.14 25.04
C GLU A 267 -3.55 -6.76 25.19
N GLN A 268 -3.85 -5.64 25.85
CA GLN A 268 -5.22 -5.16 26.00
C GLN A 268 -5.81 -4.73 24.65
N TRP A 269 -5.05 -3.98 23.85
CA TRP A 269 -5.46 -3.60 22.49
C TRP A 269 -5.62 -4.79 21.56
N LYS A 270 -4.70 -5.76 21.61
CA LYS A 270 -4.81 -7.04 20.87
C LYS A 270 -6.15 -7.71 21.17
N ASN A 271 -6.47 -7.90 22.45
CA ASN A 271 -7.69 -8.59 22.87
C ASN A 271 -8.96 -7.80 22.53
N GLN A 272 -8.89 -6.47 22.49
CA GLN A 272 -10.02 -5.61 22.14
C GLN A 272 -10.32 -5.60 20.63
N LEU A 273 -9.28 -5.49 19.79
CA LEU A 273 -9.43 -5.36 18.34
C LEU A 273 -9.48 -6.72 17.63
N TYR A 274 -8.65 -7.66 18.08
CA TYR A 274 -8.36 -8.91 17.38
C TYR A 274 -8.38 -10.13 18.32
N PRO A 275 -9.49 -10.37 19.07
CA PRO A 275 -9.56 -11.45 20.05
C PRO A 275 -9.39 -12.86 19.47
N GLN A 276 -9.57 -13.03 18.17
CA GLN A 276 -9.50 -14.32 17.47
C GLN A 276 -8.23 -14.50 16.64
N VAL A 277 -7.37 -13.48 16.57
CA VAL A 277 -6.14 -13.55 15.77
C VAL A 277 -5.00 -14.06 16.66
N VAL A 278 -4.28 -15.06 16.17
CA VAL A 278 -3.07 -15.55 16.83
C VAL A 278 -1.90 -14.68 16.41
N PHE A 279 -1.17 -14.17 17.41
CA PHE A 279 -0.02 -13.30 17.21
C PHE A 279 1.25 -13.92 17.76
N GLU A 280 2.36 -13.54 17.15
CA GLU A 280 3.72 -13.79 17.59
C GLU A 280 4.38 -12.48 18.01
N ASN A 281 5.38 -12.58 18.90
CA ASN A 281 6.15 -11.41 19.32
C ASN A 281 6.94 -10.87 18.15
N TYR A 282 6.88 -9.56 17.95
CA TYR A 282 7.61 -8.87 16.89
C TYR A 282 8.25 -7.59 17.43
N THR A 283 9.13 -6.98 16.64
CA THR A 283 9.69 -5.66 16.93
C THR A 283 9.47 -4.76 15.72
N LEU A 284 8.77 -3.65 15.92
CA LEU A 284 8.51 -2.66 14.88
C LEU A 284 9.08 -1.31 15.31
N ALA A 285 9.88 -0.66 14.47
CA ALA A 285 10.58 0.60 14.80
C ALA A 285 11.35 0.55 16.15
N GLY A 286 11.94 -0.61 16.48
CA GLY A 286 12.64 -0.83 17.75
C GLY A 286 11.73 -0.90 18.99
N GLN A 287 10.41 -0.97 18.81
CA GLN A 287 9.43 -1.10 19.89
C GLN A 287 8.79 -2.50 19.89
N PRO A 288 8.37 -3.03 21.05
CA PRO A 288 7.60 -4.27 21.11
C PRO A 288 6.31 -4.16 20.30
N ALA A 289 6.10 -5.10 19.41
CA ALA A 289 4.94 -5.20 18.54
C ALA A 289 4.46 -6.64 18.46
N LEU A 290 3.35 -6.86 17.76
CA LEU A 290 2.83 -8.17 17.46
C LEU A 290 2.64 -8.32 15.95
N LEU A 291 3.03 -9.47 15.41
CA LEU A 291 2.77 -9.86 14.02
C LEU A 291 1.81 -11.06 14.06
N SER A 292 0.76 -11.04 13.24
CA SER A 292 -0.14 -12.20 13.15
C SER A 292 0.62 -13.41 12.61
N GLN A 293 0.27 -14.61 13.04
CA GLN A 293 0.98 -15.84 12.65
C GLN A 293 1.01 -16.08 11.13
N ASN A 294 0.03 -15.55 10.40
CA ASN A 294 -0.03 -15.59 8.94
C ASN A 294 0.67 -14.40 8.24
N GLY A 295 1.39 -13.55 8.97
CA GLY A 295 2.22 -12.49 8.40
C GLY A 295 1.50 -11.24 7.87
N VAL A 296 0.16 -11.18 7.89
CA VAL A 296 -0.60 -10.11 7.21
C VAL A 296 -1.01 -8.92 8.10
N LEU A 297 -0.71 -8.96 9.39
CA LEU A 297 -1.17 -7.92 10.34
C LEU A 297 -0.11 -7.64 11.39
N VAL A 298 0.35 -6.39 11.44
CA VAL A 298 1.20 -5.88 12.52
C VAL A 298 0.40 -4.94 13.41
N LEU A 299 0.56 -5.10 14.72
CA LEU A 299 0.02 -4.23 15.76
C LEU A 299 1.17 -3.68 16.61
N LEU A 300 1.31 -2.35 16.64
CA LEU A 300 2.23 -1.64 17.52
C LEU A 300 1.42 -0.69 18.42
N VAL A 301 1.70 -0.71 19.72
CA VAL A 301 1.06 0.18 20.69
C VAL A 301 2.13 0.97 21.42
N THR A 302 1.98 2.29 21.36
CA THR A 302 2.75 3.27 22.13
C THR A 302 1.86 3.87 23.22
N ASN A 303 2.45 4.71 24.08
CA ASN A 303 1.69 5.43 25.12
C ASN A 303 0.61 6.36 24.55
N GLU A 304 0.80 6.86 23.32
CA GLU A 304 -0.07 7.89 22.73
C GLU A 304 -0.91 7.34 21.58
N ARG A 305 -0.46 6.27 20.93
CA ARG A 305 -1.03 5.79 19.66
C ARG A 305 -0.96 4.29 19.50
N VAL A 306 -1.87 3.79 18.69
CA VAL A 306 -1.94 2.42 18.19
C VAL A 306 -1.78 2.46 16.69
N TYR A 307 -0.83 1.71 16.16
CA TYR A 307 -0.59 1.55 14.74
C TYR A 307 -0.95 0.13 14.33
N THR A 308 -1.76 0.01 13.30
CA THR A 308 -2.10 -1.25 12.65
C THR A 308 -1.68 -1.18 11.20
N ILE A 309 -0.87 -2.14 10.74
CA ILE A 309 -0.49 -2.29 9.33
C ILE A 309 -1.04 -3.63 8.87
N ARG A 310 -1.93 -3.62 7.87
CA ARG A 310 -2.68 -4.80 7.42
C ARG A 310 -2.53 -4.99 5.92
N TYR A 311 -2.12 -6.18 5.52
CA TYR A 311 -2.26 -6.66 4.15
C TYR A 311 -3.74 -7.00 3.88
N ARG A 312 -4.31 -6.42 2.83
CA ARG A 312 -5.69 -6.64 2.39
C ARG A 312 -5.68 -7.43 1.09
N ILE A 313 -6.15 -8.67 1.19
CA ILE A 313 -6.28 -9.61 0.09
C ILE A 313 -7.60 -9.34 -0.63
N SER A 314 -7.57 -9.26 -1.96
CA SER A 314 -8.69 -8.78 -2.77
C SER A 314 -9.78 -9.82 -2.99
N ASP A 315 -9.46 -11.05 -3.42
CA ASP A 315 -10.47 -12.07 -3.78
C ASP A 315 -9.91 -13.51 -3.92
N THR A 316 -8.62 -13.69 -4.18
CA THR A 316 -7.94 -14.99 -4.22
C THR A 316 -7.26 -15.24 -2.87
N GLU A 317 -7.28 -16.45 -2.30
CA GLU A 317 -6.59 -16.73 -1.01
C GLU A 317 -5.05 -16.57 -1.08
N SER A 318 -4.50 -16.20 -2.24
CA SER A 318 -3.09 -15.92 -2.49
C SER A 318 -2.69 -14.50 -2.10
N THR A 319 -1.47 -14.34 -1.60
CA THR A 319 -0.84 -13.04 -1.35
C THR A 319 0.12 -12.72 -2.49
N TYR A 320 -0.12 -11.63 -3.21
CA TYR A 320 0.75 -11.21 -4.33
C TYR A 320 2.01 -10.48 -3.89
N TYR A 321 2.01 -9.79 -2.74
CA TYR A 321 3.11 -8.92 -2.33
C TYR A 321 3.64 -9.21 -0.90
N PRO A 322 3.92 -10.48 -0.54
CA PRO A 322 4.36 -10.83 0.82
C PRO A 322 5.71 -10.20 1.20
N THR A 323 6.69 -10.21 0.31
CA THR A 323 8.04 -9.69 0.54
C THR A 323 8.07 -8.16 0.54
N ILE A 324 7.27 -7.51 -0.30
CA ILE A 324 7.05 -6.06 -0.25
C ILE A 324 6.40 -5.67 1.09
N PHE A 325 5.42 -6.44 1.58
CA PHE A 325 4.84 -6.17 2.88
C PHE A 325 5.89 -6.28 4.00
N GLU A 326 6.75 -7.30 3.95
CA GLU A 326 7.87 -7.44 4.88
C GLU A 326 8.83 -6.24 4.81
N MET A 327 9.21 -5.82 3.59
CA MET A 327 10.05 -4.65 3.35
C MET A 327 9.42 -3.36 3.91
N MET A 328 8.11 -3.18 3.72
CA MET A 328 7.35 -2.04 4.26
C MET A 328 7.35 -2.01 5.79
N ILE A 329 7.13 -3.15 6.45
CA ILE A 329 7.12 -3.20 7.92
C ILE A 329 8.54 -3.10 8.50
N LYS A 330 9.57 -3.63 7.83
CA LYS A 330 10.97 -3.48 8.25
C LYS A 330 11.49 -2.05 8.10
N SER A 331 11.05 -1.33 7.08
CA SER A 331 11.38 0.09 6.88
C SER A 331 10.53 1.05 7.72
N PHE A 332 9.51 0.56 8.42
CA PHE A 332 8.65 1.39 9.27
C PHE A 332 9.45 2.03 10.41
N SER A 333 9.31 3.34 10.52
CA SER A 333 9.96 4.16 11.55
C SER A 333 8.96 5.10 12.22
N LEU A 334 9.11 5.26 13.53
CA LEU A 334 8.45 6.34 14.26
C LEU A 334 9.31 7.60 14.17
N GLU A 335 8.79 8.63 13.53
CA GLU A 335 9.44 9.92 13.39
C GLU A 335 9.20 10.72 14.66
N LYS A 336 10.23 11.05 15.46
CA LYS A 336 10.01 12.00 16.56
C LYS A 336 9.80 13.39 15.97
N THR A 337 8.66 14.02 16.25
CA THR A 337 8.57 15.47 16.06
C THR A 337 9.62 16.16 16.94
N PRO A 338 10.35 17.17 16.45
CA PRO A 338 11.37 17.90 17.22
C PRO A 338 10.90 18.56 18.53
N ASN A 339 9.61 18.48 18.87
CA ASN A 339 9.01 19.18 20.00
C ASN A 339 8.62 18.28 21.19
N THR A 340 8.93 16.98 21.16
CA THR A 340 8.80 16.17 22.37
C THR A 340 9.99 16.47 23.28
N ILE A 341 9.81 17.41 24.21
CA ILE A 341 10.69 17.56 25.37
C ILE A 341 10.65 16.22 26.10
N ILE A 342 11.77 15.49 26.04
CA ILE A 342 12.01 14.35 26.89
C ILE A 342 12.34 14.95 28.25
N ASP A 343 11.34 15.06 29.13
CA ASP A 343 11.63 15.26 30.55
C ASP A 343 12.36 14.01 31.01
N GLY A 344 13.68 14.12 31.09
CA GLY A 344 14.51 13.12 31.71
C GLY A 344 14.30 13.15 33.21
N GLN A 345 14.03 11.98 33.80
CA GLN A 345 14.73 11.41 34.96
C GLN A 345 14.43 9.91 35.04
#